data_AF-A0A1V6C1N3-F1
#
_entry.id   AF-A0A1V6C1N3-F1
#
_cell.length_a   1.000
_cell.length_b   1.000
_cell.length_c   1.000
_cell.angle_alpha   90.00
_cell.angle_beta   90.00
_cell.angle_gamma   90.00
#
_symmetry.space_group_name_H-M   'P 1'
#
loop_
_entity.id
_entity.type
_entity.pdbx_description
1 polymer ?
#
loop_
_entity_poly.entity_id
_entity_poly.type
_entity_poly.pdbx_seq_one_letter_code
_entity_poly.pdbx_strand_id
1 'polypeptide(L)'
;MYAFAGQPEKTAARIRQILTTMYHNAPDGLCGNEDAGQMSAWYILSALGFYQVEPAGGRYVFGSPLMDKAVLGVGDGKTFTIVAHDNRPENHLIKSIRLNGRPYDKFYIDYKDIMAGGLLEFEMEAP
;
A
#
# COMPACT_ATOMS: atom_id res chain seq x y z
N MET A 1 10.49 -7.61 -0.04
CA MET A 1 11.08 -8.95 -0.31
C MET A 1 10.38 -10.08 0.43
N TYR A 2 9.98 -9.95 1.70
CA TYR A 2 9.32 -11.06 2.41
C TYR A 2 8.08 -11.62 1.68
N ALA A 3 7.28 -10.78 1.02
CA ALA A 3 6.16 -11.22 0.17
C ALA A 3 6.59 -12.25 -0.90
N PHE A 4 7.73 -12.04 -1.57
CA PHE A 4 8.29 -13.00 -2.55
C PHE A 4 8.83 -14.27 -1.89
N ALA A 5 9.17 -14.22 -0.60
CA ALA A 5 9.59 -15.36 0.21
C ALA A 5 8.41 -16.06 0.90
N GLY A 6 7.17 -15.79 0.48
CA GLY A 6 5.96 -16.39 1.04
C GLY A 6 5.62 -15.91 2.46
N GLN A 7 6.13 -14.75 2.87
CA GLN A 7 5.93 -14.16 4.20
C GLN A 7 5.38 -12.72 4.11
N PRO A 8 4.22 -12.49 3.46
CA PRO A 8 3.65 -11.16 3.29
C PRO A 8 3.37 -10.44 4.62
N GLU A 9 3.06 -11.16 5.69
CA GLU A 9 2.83 -10.62 7.04
C GLU A 9 4.04 -9.85 7.57
N LYS A 10 5.26 -10.35 7.33
CA LYS A 10 6.50 -9.65 7.69
C LYS A 10 6.71 -8.39 6.84
N THR A 11 6.19 -8.36 5.62
CA THR A 11 6.21 -7.16 4.77
C THR A 11 5.28 -6.10 5.36
N ALA A 12 4.04 -6.48 5.68
CA ALA A 12 3.04 -5.59 6.26
C ALA A 12 3.52 -4.97 7.58
N ALA A 13 4.00 -5.78 8.52
CA ALA A 13 4.51 -5.31 9.81
C ALA A 13 5.68 -4.33 9.66
N ARG A 14 6.66 -4.64 8.79
CA ARG A 14 7.83 -3.79 8.59
C ARG A 14 7.46 -2.45 7.93
N ILE A 15 6.58 -2.47 6.93
CA ILE A 15 6.13 -1.25 6.25
C ILE A 15 5.37 -0.36 7.23
N ARG A 16 4.45 -0.92 8.03
CA ARG A 16 3.72 -0.16 9.05
C ARG A 16 4.66 0.49 10.07
N GLN A 17 5.66 -0.25 10.54
CA GLN A 17 6.68 0.29 11.43
C GLN A 17 7.39 1.49 10.78
N ILE A 18 7.93 1.33 9.57
CA ILE A 18 8.69 2.40 8.90
C ILE A 18 7.83 3.66 8.71
N LEU A 19 6.59 3.51 8.23
CA LEU A 19 5.68 4.64 8.00
C LEU A 19 5.35 5.42 9.27
N THR A 20 5.39 4.79 10.44
CA THR A 20 5.02 5.40 11.73
C THR A 20 6.21 5.88 12.56
N THR A 21 7.42 5.40 12.27
CA THR A 21 8.62 5.75 13.07
C THR A 21 9.67 6.56 12.30
N MET A 22 9.62 6.60 10.97
CA MET A 22 10.64 7.25 10.14
C MET A 22 10.13 8.49 9.38
N TYR A 23 8.86 8.84 9.57
CA TYR A 23 8.20 9.98 8.95
C TYR A 23 7.32 10.70 9.98
N HIS A 24 7.41 12.02 10.05
CA HIS A 24 6.53 12.84 10.90
C HIS A 24 6.39 14.27 10.36
N ASN A 25 5.35 14.99 10.78
CA ASN A 25 5.03 16.33 10.28
C ASN A 25 5.82 17.42 11.04
N ALA A 26 7.13 17.47 10.79
CA ALA A 26 8.06 18.43 11.40
C ALA A 26 9.22 18.76 10.44
N PRO A 27 9.99 19.84 10.68
CA PRO A 27 11.16 20.17 9.87
C PRO A 27 12.23 19.06 9.80
N ASP A 28 12.36 18.24 10.84
CA ASP A 28 13.19 17.03 10.91
C ASP A 28 12.37 15.76 10.54
N GLY A 29 11.38 15.94 9.67
CA GLY A 29 10.31 15.00 9.33
C GLY A 29 10.76 13.68 8.69
N LEU A 30 11.99 13.61 8.20
CA LEU A 30 12.52 12.52 7.40
C LEU A 30 13.75 11.91 8.07
N CYS A 31 13.86 10.59 8.03
CA CYS A 31 15.01 9.87 8.59
C CYS A 31 16.33 10.03 7.80
N GLY A 32 16.32 10.76 6.68
CA GLY A 32 17.48 10.93 5.79
C GLY A 32 17.21 11.97 4.71
N ASN A 33 18.09 12.00 3.70
CA ASN A 33 17.91 12.89 2.54
C ASN A 33 16.61 12.58 1.81
N GLU A 34 15.91 13.63 1.36
CA GLU A 34 14.64 13.50 0.66
C GLU A 34 14.79 12.86 -0.75
N ASP A 35 15.99 12.99 -1.33
CA ASP A 35 16.41 12.42 -2.62
C ASP A 35 15.43 12.75 -3.77
N ALA A 36 15.16 14.05 -3.93
CA ALA A 36 14.43 14.64 -5.06
C ALA A 36 13.06 14.00 -5.32
N GLY A 37 12.31 13.72 -4.26
CA GLY A 37 10.97 13.14 -4.30
C GLY A 37 10.93 11.65 -3.98
N GLN A 38 12.07 10.96 -3.92
CA GLN A 38 12.11 9.51 -3.78
C GLN A 38 11.52 9.05 -2.44
N MET A 39 11.92 9.68 -1.33
CA MET A 39 11.38 9.37 0.00
C MET A 39 9.88 9.67 0.10
N SER A 40 9.48 10.81 -0.46
CA SER A 40 8.08 11.24 -0.49
C SER A 40 7.20 10.28 -1.31
N ALA A 41 7.67 9.87 -2.49
CA ALA A 41 6.98 8.90 -3.33
C ALA A 41 6.88 7.52 -2.67
N TRP A 42 7.95 7.09 -1.98
CA TRP A 42 7.94 5.85 -1.21
C TRP A 42 6.86 5.87 -0.12
N TYR A 43 6.76 6.98 0.62
CA TYR A 43 5.74 7.15 1.66
C TYR A 43 4.34 7.08 1.06
N ILE A 44 4.06 7.85 0.00
CA ILE A 44 2.74 7.90 -0.63
C ILE A 44 2.30 6.51 -1.09
N LEU A 45 3.12 5.82 -1.88
CA LEU A 45 2.77 4.50 -2.40
C LEU A 45 2.58 3.49 -1.25
N SER A 46 3.53 3.44 -0.31
CA SER A 46 3.45 2.51 0.82
C SER A 46 2.24 2.77 1.71
N ALA A 47 1.87 4.04 1.93
CA ALA A 47 0.69 4.42 2.69
C ALA A 47 -0.61 4.03 1.97
N LEU A 48 -0.63 4.01 0.63
CA LEU A 48 -1.76 3.46 -0.14
C LEU A 48 -1.88 1.93 -0.01
N GLY A 49 -0.84 1.27 0.52
CA GLY A 49 -0.83 -0.17 0.80
C GLY A 49 -0.09 -1.01 -0.23
N PHE A 50 0.64 -0.42 -1.18
CA PHE A 50 1.44 -1.15 -2.16
C PHE A 50 2.67 -0.40 -2.67
N TYR A 51 3.64 -1.11 -3.23
CA TYR A 51 4.85 -0.48 -3.78
C TYR A 51 5.37 -1.20 -5.02
N GLN A 52 5.92 -0.45 -5.97
CA GLN A 52 6.48 -1.00 -7.20
C GLN A 52 7.93 -1.47 -6.99
N VAL A 53 8.10 -2.72 -6.58
CA VAL A 53 9.44 -3.32 -6.36
C VAL A 53 10.22 -3.47 -7.67
N GLU A 54 9.51 -3.70 -8.78
CA GLU A 54 10.07 -3.86 -10.12
C GLU A 54 9.55 -2.71 -11.02
N PRO A 55 10.31 -1.59 -11.17
CA PRO A 55 9.83 -0.39 -11.86
C PRO A 55 9.42 -0.61 -13.32
N ALA A 56 10.02 -1.58 -14.00
CA ALA A 56 9.69 -1.93 -15.38
C ALA A 56 8.61 -3.02 -15.51
N GLY A 57 8.24 -3.70 -14.42
CA GLY A 57 7.41 -4.92 -14.45
C GLY A 57 5.91 -4.70 -14.27
N GLY A 58 5.49 -3.47 -13.96
CA GLY A 58 4.08 -3.10 -13.80
C GLY A 58 3.36 -3.72 -12.60
N ARG A 59 4.05 -4.43 -11.69
CA ARG A 59 3.48 -5.03 -10.48
C ARG A 59 3.74 -4.18 -9.24
N TYR A 60 2.69 -3.92 -8.49
CA TYR A 60 2.74 -3.25 -7.19
C TYR A 60 2.49 -4.28 -6.09
N VAL A 61 3.51 -4.55 -5.28
CA VAL A 61 3.48 -5.55 -4.20
C VAL A 61 2.76 -4.97 -2.99
N PHE A 62 1.84 -5.73 -2.40
CA PHE A 62 1.10 -5.28 -1.22
C PHE A 62 1.99 -5.16 0.01
N GLY A 63 1.70 -4.13 0.80
CA GLY A 63 2.28 -3.83 2.09
C GLY A 63 1.20 -3.81 3.17
N SER A 64 1.03 -2.66 3.82
CA SER A 64 -0.03 -2.43 4.80
C SER A 64 -0.56 -1.00 4.60
N PRO A 65 -1.84 -0.79 4.20
CA PRO A 65 -2.38 0.54 3.96
C PRO A 65 -2.42 1.35 5.26
N LEU A 66 -1.97 2.60 5.22
CA LEU A 66 -1.96 3.48 6.40
C LEU A 66 -3.31 4.17 6.62
N MET A 67 -4.02 4.45 5.54
CA MET A 67 -5.28 5.20 5.54
C MET A 67 -6.49 4.31 5.28
N ASP A 68 -7.62 4.64 5.90
CA ASP A 68 -8.86 3.86 5.80
C ASP A 68 -9.48 3.95 4.39
N LYS A 69 -9.26 5.07 3.70
CA LYS A 69 -9.74 5.28 2.33
C LYS A 69 -8.80 6.19 1.55
N ALA A 70 -8.52 5.81 0.32
CA ALA A 70 -7.86 6.64 -0.68
C ALA A 70 -8.63 6.60 -2.00
N VAL A 71 -8.67 7.72 -2.72
CA VAL A 71 -9.29 7.81 -4.04
C VAL A 71 -8.28 8.40 -5.01
N LEU A 72 -7.93 7.64 -6.04
CA LEU A 72 -6.95 8.00 -7.05
C LEU A 72 -7.65 8.29 -8.38
N GLY A 73 -7.36 9.44 -8.99
CA GLY A 73 -7.71 9.68 -10.39
C GLY A 73 -6.72 8.95 -11.29
N VAL A 74 -7.19 8.02 -12.12
CA VAL A 74 -6.34 7.15 -12.96
C VAL A 74 -6.50 7.44 -14.46
N GLY A 75 -6.88 8.67 -14.81
CA GLY A 75 -7.09 9.13 -16.18
C GLY A 75 -8.47 8.81 -16.75
N ASP A 76 -8.82 9.46 -17.86
CA ASP A 76 -10.09 9.29 -18.59
C ASP A 76 -11.37 9.40 -17.73
N GLY A 77 -11.32 10.22 -16.67
CA GLY A 77 -12.43 10.34 -15.71
C GLY A 77 -12.65 9.11 -14.81
N LYS A 78 -11.76 8.11 -14.86
CA LYS A 78 -11.81 6.92 -14.00
C LYS A 78 -11.18 7.20 -12.63
N THR A 79 -11.70 6.51 -11.64
CA THR A 79 -11.17 6.52 -10.27
C THR A 79 -10.83 5.10 -9.82
N PHE A 80 -9.71 4.95 -9.14
CA PHE A 80 -9.36 3.74 -8.38
C PHE A 80 -9.46 4.06 -6.89
N THR A 81 -10.36 3.38 -6.19
CA THR A 81 -10.61 3.59 -4.76
C THR A 81 -9.99 2.44 -3.98
N ILE A 82 -9.30 2.78 -2.89
CA ILE A 82 -8.75 1.83 -1.94
C ILE A 82 -9.49 2.03 -0.62
N VAL A 83 -9.95 0.95 -0.01
CA VAL A 83 -10.58 0.96 1.32
C VAL A 83 -9.90 -0.09 2.20
N ALA A 84 -9.56 0.28 3.42
CA ALA A 84 -9.04 -0.63 4.44
C ALA A 84 -10.00 -0.66 5.63
N HIS A 85 -10.67 -1.79 5.81
CA HIS A 85 -11.62 -2.03 6.89
C HIS A 85 -10.87 -2.49 8.15
N ASP A 86 -11.30 -1.99 9.31
CA ASP A 86 -10.67 -2.27 10.61
C ASP A 86 -9.17 -1.90 10.69
N ASN A 87 -8.75 -0.88 9.95
CA ASN A 87 -7.38 -0.38 9.90
C ASN A 87 -7.05 0.49 11.13
N ARG A 88 -6.22 -0.05 12.03
CA ARG A 88 -5.74 0.65 13.24
C ARG A 88 -4.31 0.19 13.57
N PRO A 89 -3.56 0.88 14.45
CA PRO A 89 -2.18 0.49 14.77
C PRO A 89 -2.03 -1.00 15.16
N GLU A 90 -3.00 -1.55 15.86
CA GLU A 90 -3.04 -2.95 16.29
C GLU A 90 -3.40 -3.91 15.14
N ASN A 91 -4.17 -3.45 14.16
CA ASN A 91 -4.67 -4.21 13.03
C ASN A 91 -3.97 -3.78 11.74
N HIS A 92 -2.75 -4.26 11.53
CA HIS A 92 -1.93 -3.86 10.39
C HIS A 92 -1.59 -5.01 9.44
N LEU A 93 -2.11 -6.22 9.68
CA LEU A 93 -1.98 -7.33 8.74
C LEU A 93 -3.18 -7.38 7.78
N ILE A 94 -2.94 -7.82 6.56
CA ILE A 94 -4.00 -8.02 5.57
C ILE A 94 -4.56 -9.43 5.76
N LYS A 95 -5.82 -9.51 6.17
CA LYS A 95 -6.58 -10.75 6.29
C LYS A 95 -7.08 -11.26 4.94
N SER A 96 -7.67 -10.36 4.17
CA SER A 96 -8.21 -10.67 2.84
C SER A 96 -8.27 -9.43 1.96
N ILE A 97 -8.30 -9.68 0.65
CA ILE A 97 -8.36 -8.63 -0.36
C ILE A 97 -9.54 -8.92 -1.29
N ARG A 98 -10.27 -7.88 -1.68
CA ARG A 98 -11.25 -7.94 -2.75
C ARG A 98 -10.94 -6.90 -3.81
N LEU A 99 -10.99 -7.30 -5.08
CA LEU A 99 -10.90 -6.40 -6.22
C LEU A 99 -12.24 -6.40 -6.95
N ASN A 100 -12.90 -5.24 -6.99
CA ASN A 100 -14.22 -5.06 -7.59
C ASN A 100 -15.24 -6.08 -7.05
N GLY A 101 -15.24 -6.27 -5.73
CA GLY A 101 -16.13 -7.19 -5.03
C GLY A 101 -15.77 -8.68 -5.17
N ARG A 102 -14.69 -9.05 -5.86
CA ARG A 102 -14.26 -10.46 -6.01
C ARG A 102 -13.05 -10.77 -5.13
N PRO A 103 -12.98 -11.96 -4.51
CA PRO A 103 -11.78 -12.37 -3.76
C PRO A 103 -10.52 -12.25 -4.62
N TYR A 104 -9.44 -11.77 -4.00
CA TYR A 104 -8.17 -11.53 -4.65
C TYR A 104 -7.05 -12.12 -3.79
N ASP A 105 -6.31 -13.11 -4.31
CA ASP A 105 -5.38 -13.97 -3.57
C ASP A 105 -3.91 -13.70 -3.90
N LYS A 106 -3.63 -12.81 -4.86
CA LYS A 106 -2.28 -12.39 -5.19
C LYS A 106 -1.73 -11.44 -4.13
N PHE A 107 -0.42 -11.49 -3.90
CA PHE A 107 0.31 -10.54 -3.03
C PHE A 107 0.69 -9.23 -3.74
N TYR A 108 0.17 -8.99 -4.95
CA TYR A 108 0.45 -7.81 -5.77
C TYR A 108 -0.78 -7.44 -6.61
N ILE A 109 -0.84 -6.19 -7.06
CA ILE A 109 -1.80 -5.69 -8.06
C ILE A 109 -1.06 -5.24 -9.33
N ASP A 110 -1.63 -5.54 -10.50
CA ASP A 110 -1.06 -5.11 -11.77
C ASP A 110 -1.44 -3.65 -12.07
N TYR A 111 -0.53 -2.89 -12.69
CA TYR A 111 -0.75 -1.51 -13.13
C TYR A 111 -2.03 -1.36 -13.97
N LYS A 112 -2.28 -2.32 -14.86
CA LYS A 112 -3.49 -2.32 -15.71
C LYS A 112 -4.78 -2.39 -14.88
N ASP A 113 -4.76 -3.07 -13.74
CA ASP A 113 -5.94 -3.20 -12.87
C ASP A 113 -6.18 -1.89 -12.11
N ILE A 114 -5.12 -1.22 -11.68
CA ILE A 114 -5.20 0.14 -11.11
C ILE A 114 -5.76 1.13 -12.15
N MET A 115 -5.21 1.12 -13.37
CA MET A 115 -5.59 2.05 -14.45
C MET A 115 -6.98 1.78 -15.04
N ALA A 116 -7.51 0.57 -14.86
CA ALA A 116 -8.91 0.27 -15.18
C ALA A 116 -9.88 0.99 -14.23
N GLY A 117 -9.41 1.47 -13.07
CA GLY A 117 -10.24 2.01 -12.02
C GLY A 117 -10.99 0.92 -11.24
N GLY A 118 -11.88 1.33 -10.34
CA GLY A 118 -12.69 0.43 -9.52
C GLY A 118 -12.38 0.53 -8.03
N LEU A 119 -12.56 -0.58 -7.32
CA LEU A 119 -12.48 -0.66 -5.87
C LEU A 119 -11.58 -1.82 -5.43
N LEU A 120 -10.56 -1.50 -4.63
CA LEU A 120 -9.72 -2.45 -3.92
C LEU A 120 -10.02 -2.34 -2.42
N GLU A 121 -10.43 -3.45 -1.81
CA GLU A 121 -10.79 -3.51 -0.41
C GLU A 121 -9.84 -4.45 0.33
N PHE A 122 -9.32 -3.99 1.46
CA PHE A 122 -8.56 -4.76 2.41
C PHE A 122 -9.40 -4.97 3.67
N GLU A 123 -9.47 -6.21 4.14
CA GLU A 123 -9.88 -6.50 5.52
C GLU A 123 -8.61 -6.62 6.35
N MET A 124 -8.50 -5.82 7.41
CA MET A 124 -7.32 -5.81 8.27
C MET A 124 -7.54 -6.69 9.51
N GLU A 125 -6.46 -7.23 10.06
CA GLU A 125 -6.49 -7.98 11.32
C GLU A 125 -5.24 -7.76 12.17
N ALA A 126 -5.35 -8.14 13.44
CA ALA A 126 -4.21 -8.22 14.34
C ALA A 126 -3.33 -9.46 14.01
N PRO A 127 -2.05 -9.46 14.41
CA PRO A 127 -1.14 -10.60 14.22
C PRO A 127 -1.58 -11.93 14.82
#